data_AF-A0A535XXG8-F1
#
_entry.id   AF-A0A535XXG8-F1
#
_cell.length_a   1.000
_cell.length_b   1.000
_cell.length_c   1.000
_cell.angle_alpha   90.00
_cell.angle_beta   90.00
_cell.angle_gamma   90.00
#
_symmetry.space_group_name_H-M   'P 1'
#
loop_
_entity.id
_entity.type
_entity.pdbx_description
1 polymer ?
#
loop_
_entity_poly.entity_id
_entity_poly.type
_entity_poly.pdbx_seq_one_letter_code
_entity_poly.pdbx_strand_id
1 'polypeptide(L)'
;MPFVDRLADEVAVMAIAMIRRLRLVRTDVDVVLAGGIMRNRDQLFFDRIEAAVRRVARRARIRRVAQRPVLGAALLGLDRMAGPERDAAETRLRSVFGG
;
A
#
# COMPACT_ATOMS: atom_id res chain seq x y z
N MET A 1 20.30 -17.78 -0.49
CA MET A 1 19.38 -16.62 -0.42
C MET A 1 17.96 -17.12 -0.63
N PRO A 2 17.07 -17.00 0.36
CA PRO A 2 15.67 -17.37 0.19
C PRO A 2 14.98 -16.46 -0.84
N PHE A 3 14.04 -17.02 -1.60
CA PHE A 3 13.25 -16.33 -2.63
C PHE A 3 12.59 -15.01 -2.15
N VAL A 4 12.22 -14.97 -0.86
CA VAL A 4 11.56 -13.84 -0.21
C VAL A 4 12.44 -12.58 -0.19
N ASP A 5 13.77 -12.71 -0.04
CA ASP A 5 14.69 -11.57 -0.04
C ASP A 5 14.76 -10.90 -1.41
N ARG A 6 14.78 -11.71 -2.48
CA ARG A 6 14.80 -11.21 -3.85
C ARG A 6 13.51 -10.46 -4.18
N LEU A 7 12.38 -10.98 -3.73
CA LEU A 7 11.10 -10.32 -3.92
C LEU A 7 11.05 -8.96 -3.20
N ALA A 8 11.61 -8.85 -1.99
CA ALA A 8 11.70 -7.58 -1.28
C ALA A 8 12.53 -6.55 -2.08
N ASP A 9 13.65 -6.99 -2.64
CA ASP A 9 14.52 -6.13 -3.45
C ASP A 9 13.81 -5.66 -4.73
N GLU A 10 13.09 -6.54 -5.43
CA GLU A 10 12.31 -6.20 -6.62
C GLU A 10 11.20 -5.17 -6.33
N VAL A 11 10.47 -5.35 -5.20
CA VAL A 11 9.46 -4.38 -4.75
C VAL A 11 10.11 -3.03 -4.43
N ALA A 12 11.25 -3.02 -3.75
CA ALA A 12 11.96 -1.78 -3.44
C ALA A 12 12.45 -1.06 -4.70
N VAL A 13 12.98 -1.79 -5.68
CA VAL A 13 13.40 -1.24 -6.98
C VAL A 13 12.24 -0.54 -7.68
N MET A 14 11.07 -1.18 -7.73
CA MET A 14 9.87 -0.59 -8.33
C MET A 14 9.43 0.68 -7.61
N ALA A 15 9.38 0.66 -6.27
CA ALA A 15 9.03 1.84 -5.48
C ALA A 15 10.00 3.01 -5.73
N ILE A 16 11.30 2.74 -5.71
CA ILE A 16 12.35 3.75 -5.97
C ILE A 16 12.21 4.34 -7.38
N ALA A 17 11.95 3.50 -8.38
CA ALA A 17 11.75 3.95 -9.76
C ALA A 17 10.57 4.94 -9.86
N MET A 18 9.44 4.65 -9.20
CA MET A 18 8.28 5.54 -9.19
C MET A 18 8.54 6.83 -8.43
N ILE A 19 9.19 6.77 -7.26
CA ILE A 19 9.58 7.96 -6.49
C ILE A 19 10.43 8.90 -7.34
N ARG A 20 11.41 8.36 -8.08
CA ARG A 20 12.27 9.16 -8.97
C ARG A 20 11.48 9.74 -10.15
N ARG A 21 10.68 8.90 -10.82
CA ARG A 21 9.89 9.32 -11.99
C ARG A 21 8.91 10.43 -11.65
N LEU A 22 8.32 10.38 -10.46
CA LEU A 22 7.39 11.40 -9.95
C LEU A 22 8.09 12.56 -9.20
N ARG A 23 9.43 12.55 -9.13
CA ARG A 23 10.25 13.58 -8.46
C ARG A 23 9.96 13.75 -6.96
N LEU A 24 9.60 12.67 -6.27
CA LEU A 24 9.20 12.64 -4.85
C LEU A 24 10.38 12.34 -3.88
N VAL A 25 11.62 12.30 -4.36
CA VAL A 25 12.80 11.90 -3.56
C VAL A 25 12.97 12.72 -2.26
N ARG A 26 12.58 14.00 -2.27
CA ARG A 26 12.74 14.91 -1.13
C ARG A 26 11.46 15.14 -0.31
N THR A 27 10.36 14.51 -0.71
CA THR A 27 9.07 14.63 -0.05
C THR A 27 8.88 13.51 0.98
N ASP A 28 7.85 13.65 1.81
CA ASP A 28 7.43 12.68 2.80
C ASP A 28 6.43 11.67 2.22
N VAL A 29 6.72 11.16 1.01
CA VAL A 29 5.82 10.28 0.26
C VAL A 29 5.48 9.00 1.04
N ASP A 30 4.19 8.64 1.05
CA ASP A 30 3.74 7.33 1.51
C ASP A 30 3.84 6.30 0.38
N VAL A 31 4.62 5.24 0.60
CA VAL A 31 4.70 4.06 -0.27
C VAL A 31 3.79 2.99 0.32
N VAL A 32 2.63 2.83 -0.30
CA VAL A 32 1.61 1.88 0.16
C VAL A 32 1.81 0.53 -0.52
N LEU A 33 2.16 -0.49 0.25
CA LEU A 33 2.33 -1.86 -0.21
C LEU A 33 1.00 -2.62 -0.13
N ALA A 34 0.47 -3.02 -1.28
CA ALA A 34 -0.79 -3.75 -1.42
C ALA A 34 -0.58 -5.08 -2.15
N GLY A 35 -1.52 -6.02 -1.98
CA GLY A 35 -1.52 -7.32 -2.66
C GLY A 35 -1.46 -8.53 -1.71
N GLY A 36 -1.75 -9.72 -2.24
CA GLY A 36 -1.88 -10.95 -1.45
C GLY A 36 -0.62 -11.32 -0.65
N ILE A 37 0.56 -11.02 -1.20
CA ILE A 37 1.86 -11.28 -0.59
C ILE A 37 2.10 -10.39 0.63
N MET A 38 1.58 -9.17 0.62
CA MET A 38 1.73 -8.18 1.71
C MET A 38 0.91 -8.53 2.97
N ARG A 39 0.14 -9.63 2.90
CA ARG A 39 -0.52 -10.25 4.06
C ARG A 39 0.43 -11.07 4.92
N ASN A 40 1.66 -11.36 4.46
CA ASN A 40 2.65 -12.02 5.30
C ASN A 40 2.97 -11.15 6.54
N ARG A 41 3.45 -11.77 7.62
CA ARG A 41 3.86 -11.10 8.86
C ARG A 41 5.38 -11.06 9.03
N ASP A 42 6.11 -11.29 7.94
CA ASP A 42 7.57 -11.32 7.96
C ASP A 42 8.12 -9.90 8.08
N GLN A 43 8.54 -9.54 9.29
CA GLN A 43 9.05 -8.22 9.60
C GLN A 43 10.35 -7.92 8.83
N LEU A 44 11.21 -8.93 8.64
CA LEU A 44 12.49 -8.76 7.91
C LEU A 44 12.26 -8.40 6.45
N PHE A 45 11.22 -8.97 5.82
CA PHE A 45 10.82 -8.61 4.46
C PHE A 45 10.47 -7.12 4.34
N PHE A 46 9.66 -6.60 5.26
CA PHE A 46 9.25 -5.19 5.24
C PHE A 46 10.40 -4.24 5.61
N ASP A 47 11.21 -4.60 6.62
CA ASP A 47 12.37 -3.81 7.04
C ASP A 47 13.39 -3.67 5.91
N ARG A 48 13.58 -4.75 5.12
CA ARG A 48 14.46 -4.73 3.94
C ARG A 48 13.97 -3.75 2.87
N ILE A 49 12.66 -3.76 2.57
CA ILE A 49 12.05 -2.79 1.63
C ILE A 49 12.24 -1.37 2.16
N GLU A 50 11.92 -1.14 3.43
CA GLU A 50 12.01 0.19 4.05
C GLU A 50 13.44 0.71 4.03
N ALA A 51 14.43 -0.10 4.42
CA ALA A 51 15.83 0.27 4.37
C ALA A 51 16.27 0.63 2.95
N ALA A 52 15.89 -0.18 1.96
CA ALA A 52 16.24 0.08 0.57
C ALA A 52 15.63 1.38 0.03
N VAL A 53 14.34 1.63 0.30
CA VAL A 53 13.65 2.86 -0.13
C VAL A 53 14.23 4.08 0.58
N ARG A 54 14.46 4.03 1.90
CA ARG A 54 14.98 5.16 2.68
C ARG A 54 16.42 5.55 2.30
N ARG A 55 17.23 4.63 1.76
CA ARG A 55 18.54 4.98 1.18
C ARG A 55 18.42 5.98 0.03
N VAL A 56 17.32 5.96 -0.72
CA VAL A 56 17.08 6.89 -1.83
C VAL A 56 16.17 8.05 -1.41
N ALA A 57 15.09 7.77 -0.70
CA ALA A 57 14.09 8.75 -0.27
C ALA A 57 13.96 8.70 1.25
N ARG A 58 14.85 9.41 1.95
CA ARG A 58 15.01 9.34 3.42
C ARG A 58 13.74 9.61 4.22
N ARG A 59 12.83 10.42 3.66
CA ARG A 59 11.56 10.84 4.29
C ARG A 59 10.36 9.98 3.89
N ALA A 60 10.54 9.01 2.99
CA ALA A 60 9.47 8.12 2.57
C ALA A 60 8.98 7.27 3.76
N ARG A 61 7.67 7.02 3.81
CA ARG A 61 7.03 6.16 4.81
C ARG A 61 6.49 4.92 4.13
N ILE A 62 6.88 3.74 4.60
CA ILE A 62 6.29 2.49 4.12
C ILE A 62 4.99 2.23 4.88
N ARG A 63 3.90 2.02 4.14
CA ARG A 63 2.57 1.75 4.71
C ARG A 63 2.05 0.44 4.17
N ARG A 64 1.37 -0.34 5.02
CA ARG A 64 0.71 -1.59 4.62
C ARG A 64 -0.77 -1.32 4.49
N VAL A 65 -1.40 -1.84 3.44
CA VAL A 65 -2.86 -1.86 3.37
C VAL A 65 -3.34 -2.92 4.36
N ALA A 66 -3.92 -2.48 5.49
CA ALA A 66 -4.56 -3.38 6.44
C ALA A 66 -5.84 -4.00 5.86
N GLN A 67 -6.54 -3.25 5.00
CA GLN A 67 -7.86 -3.60 4.49
C GLN A 67 -7.81 -4.48 3.23
N ARG A 68 -8.88 -5.23 2.97
CA ARG A 68 -8.97 -6.03 1.74
C ARG A 68 -9.08 -5.07 0.53
N PRO A 69 -8.31 -5.26 -0.57
CA PRO A 69 -8.30 -4.35 -1.73
C PRO A 69 -9.68 -4.07 -2.34
N VAL A 70 -10.63 -4.96 -2.11
CA VAL A 70 -12.03 -4.85 -2.54
C VAL A 70 -12.79 -3.69 -1.89
N LEU A 71 -12.39 -3.21 -0.71
CA LEU A 71 -13.08 -2.09 -0.05
C LEU A 71 -12.98 -0.80 -0.87
N GLY A 72 -11.80 -0.47 -1.39
CA GLY A 72 -11.63 0.72 -2.23
C GLY A 72 -12.42 0.65 -3.55
N ALA A 73 -12.41 -0.52 -4.20
CA ALA A 73 -13.19 -0.73 -5.43
C ALA A 73 -14.71 -0.65 -5.17
N ALA A 74 -15.19 -1.22 -4.07
CA ALA A 74 -16.60 -1.18 -3.71
C ALA A 74 -17.07 0.23 -3.27
N LEU A 75 -16.22 1.00 -2.57
CA LEU A 75 -16.49 2.42 -2.28
C LEU A 75 -16.57 3.26 -3.56
N LEU A 76 -15.66 3.05 -4.52
CA LEU A 76 -15.71 3.70 -5.82
C LEU A 76 -16.95 3.32 -6.65
N GLY A 77 -17.49 2.11 -6.46
CA GLY A 77 -18.77 1.69 -7.02
C GLY A 77 -19.96 2.38 -6.34
N LEU A 78 -19.95 2.47 -5.00
CA LEU A 78 -20.96 3.19 -4.21
C LEU A 78 -21.02 4.67 -4.59
N ASP A 79 -19.89 5.35 -4.74
CA ASP A 79 -19.84 6.76 -5.17
C ASP A 79 -20.53 6.98 -6.52
N ARG A 80 -20.58 5.95 -7.38
CA ARG A 80 -21.22 6.02 -8.70
C ARG A 80 -22.69 5.61 -8.70
N MET A 81 -23.17 4.89 -7.67
CA MET A 81 -24.46 4.20 -7.70
C MET A 81 -25.42 4.55 -6.55
N ALA A 82 -24.91 4.95 -5.38
CA ALA A 82 -25.66 4.83 -4.12
C ALA A 82 -26.64 5.97 -3.82
N GLY A 83 -26.56 7.10 -4.53
CA GLY A 83 -27.48 8.23 -4.33
C GLY A 83 -27.62 8.62 -2.84
N PRO A 84 -28.84 8.83 -2.32
CA PRO A 84 -29.07 9.24 -0.93
C PRO A 84 -28.60 8.24 0.15
N GLU A 85 -28.46 6.95 -0.17
CA GLU A 85 -28.09 5.89 0.81
C GLU A 85 -26.58 5.69 0.94
N ARG A 86 -25.79 6.51 0.24
CA ARG A 86 -24.32 6.40 0.15
C ARG A 86 -23.67 6.27 1.53
N ASP A 87 -23.99 7.15 2.47
CA ASP A 87 -23.28 7.22 3.75
C ASP A 87 -23.55 5.99 4.63
N ALA A 88 -24.77 5.46 4.62
CA ALA A 88 -25.12 4.23 5.31
C ALA A 88 -24.44 3.00 4.67
N ALA A 89 -24.37 2.96 3.34
CA ALA A 89 -23.74 1.88 2.59
C ALA A 89 -22.20 1.90 2.75
N GLU A 90 -21.56 3.07 2.73
CA GLU A 90 -20.13 3.24 3.03
C GLU A 90 -19.80 2.75 4.45
N THR A 91 -20.60 3.16 5.45
CA THR A 91 -20.38 2.77 6.85
C THR A 91 -20.42 1.25 7.02
N ARG A 92 -21.39 0.58 6.40
CA ARG A 92 -21.51 -0.88 6.41
C ARG A 92 -20.37 -1.55 5.65
N LEU A 93 -19.95 -1.01 4.51
CA LEU A 93 -18.86 -1.57 3.72
C LEU A 93 -17.52 -1.50 4.48
N ARG A 94 -17.27 -0.37 5.17
CA ARG A 94 -16.10 -0.20 6.04
C ARG A 94 -16.15 -1.11 7.26
N SER A 95 -17.32 -1.40 7.84
CA SER A 95 -17.40 -2.35 8.97
C SER A 95 -17.14 -3.79 8.56
N VAL A 96 -17.56 -4.21 7.36
CA VAL A 96 -17.38 -5.59 6.86
C VAL A 96 -15.96 -5.85 6.34
N PHE A 97 -15.32 -4.86 5.71
CA PHE A 97 -14.04 -5.05 5.01
C PHE A 97 -12.88 -4.20 5.53
N GLY A 98 -13.14 -3.28 6.47
CA GLY A 98 -12.18 -2.30 6.96
C GLY A 98 -11.46 -2.66 8.26
N GLY A 99 -11.81 -3.79 8.88
CA GLY A 99 -11.11 -4.40 10.01
C GLY A 99 -9.93 -5.26 9.60
#